data_AF-D6M503-F1
#
_entry.id   AF-D6M503-F1
#
_cell.length_a   1.000
_cell.length_b   1.000
_cell.length_c   1.000
_cell.angle_alpha   90.00
_cell.angle_beta   90.00
_cell.angle_gamma   90.00
#
_symmetry.space_group_name_H-M   'P 1'
#
loop_
_entity.id
_entity.type
_entity.pdbx_description
1 polymer ?
#
loop_
_entity_poly.entity_id
_entity_poly.type
_entity_poly.pdbx_seq_one_letter_code
_entity_poly.pdbx_strand_id
1 'polypeptide(L)'
;MDAARRARLQGAAVLALTSYVRSPLTETSDCVLVAGGQDLVLGLEAVASRLAHLAVIDALVQTLLDLGGDAPRHALDVSAEVTAEHSY
;
A
#
# COMPACT_ATOMS: atom_id res chain seq x y z
N MET A 1 -14.58 2.08 -0.06
CA MET A 1 -15.20 2.64 1.16
C MET A 1 -15.79 1.56 2.06
N ASP A 2 -16.68 0.70 1.57
CA ASP A 2 -17.31 -0.32 2.43
C ASP A 2 -16.36 -1.35 3.02
N ALA A 3 -15.25 -1.67 2.34
CA ALA A 3 -14.22 -2.55 2.89
C ALA A 3 -13.56 -1.93 4.13
N ALA A 4 -13.02 -0.71 4.00
CA ALA A 4 -12.40 0.03 5.11
C ALA A 4 -13.36 0.23 6.28
N ARG A 5 -14.60 0.67 6.00
CA ARG A 5 -15.64 0.84 7.02
C ARG A 5 -15.95 -0.46 7.76
N ARG A 6 -16.11 -1.58 7.04
CA ARG A 6 -16.37 -2.89 7.68
C ARG A 6 -15.17 -3.37 8.48
N ALA A 7 -13.96 -3.23 7.97
CA ALA A 7 -12.74 -3.59 8.70
C ALA A 7 -12.67 -2.84 10.04
N ARG A 8 -12.92 -1.53 10.02
CA ARG A 8 -12.96 -0.71 11.23
C ARG A 8 -14.06 -1.13 12.20
N LEU A 9 -15.26 -1.44 11.69
CA LEU A 9 -16.37 -1.95 12.51
C LEU A 9 -16.03 -3.29 13.20
N GLN A 10 -15.08 -4.07 12.66
CA GLN A 10 -14.56 -5.29 13.26
C GLN A 10 -13.33 -5.05 14.16
N GLY A 11 -12.96 -3.79 14.42
CA GLY A 11 -11.82 -3.43 15.27
C GLY A 11 -10.45 -3.50 14.59
N ALA A 12 -10.39 -3.70 13.27
CA ALA A 12 -9.12 -3.67 12.54
C ALA A 12 -8.61 -2.23 12.36
N ALA A 13 -7.30 -2.04 12.47
CA ALA A 13 -6.64 -0.81 12.07
C ALA A 13 -6.72 -0.64 10.54
N VAL A 14 -7.06 0.56 10.09
CA VAL A 14 -7.23 0.90 8.67
C VAL A 14 -6.17 1.92 8.27
N LEU A 15 -5.29 1.52 7.35
CA LEU A 15 -4.37 2.43 6.67
C LEU A 15 -4.86 2.67 5.23
N ALA A 16 -5.01 3.93 4.84
CA ALA A 16 -5.36 4.31 3.48
C ALA A 16 -4.14 4.82 2.71
N LEU A 17 -3.98 4.33 1.48
CA LEU A 17 -3.04 4.88 0.50
C LEU A 17 -3.86 5.54 -0.63
N THR A 18 -3.65 6.83 -0.88
CA THR A 18 -4.50 7.59 -1.81
C THR A 18 -3.79 8.81 -2.40
N SER A 19 -4.23 9.31 -3.56
CA SER A 19 -3.80 10.63 -4.05
C SER A 19 -4.60 11.80 -3.47
N TYR A 20 -5.61 11.55 -2.64
CA TYR A 20 -6.51 12.58 -2.12
C TYR A 20 -6.25 12.86 -0.64
N VAL A 21 -5.81 14.08 -0.33
CA VAL A 21 -5.58 14.52 1.06
C VAL A 21 -6.89 14.55 1.88
N ARG A 22 -8.03 14.84 1.24
CA ARG A 22 -9.35 14.85 1.88
C ARG A 22 -10.34 14.07 1.04
N SER A 23 -10.87 12.99 1.62
CA SER A 23 -11.92 12.16 1.04
C SER A 23 -12.65 11.37 2.14
N PRO A 24 -13.82 10.78 1.86
CA PRO A 24 -14.46 9.87 2.80
C PRO A 24 -13.55 8.74 3.29
N LEU A 25 -12.60 8.28 2.45
CA LEU A 25 -11.65 7.22 2.83
C LEU A 25 -10.71 7.68 3.94
N THR A 26 -10.16 8.89 3.80
CA THR A 26 -9.22 9.45 4.78
C THR A 26 -9.88 9.73 6.12
N GLU A 27 -11.17 10.06 6.14
CA GLU A 27 -11.93 10.29 7.39
C GLU A 27 -12.17 9.00 8.18
N THR A 28 -12.24 7.86 7.50
CA THR A 28 -12.50 6.55 8.12
C THR A 28 -11.24 5.73 8.43
N SER A 29 -10.06 6.27 8.15
CA SER A 29 -8.77 5.58 8.30
C SER A 29 -8.01 6.06 9.53
N ASP A 30 -7.30 5.16 10.20
CA ASP A 30 -6.47 5.49 11.37
C ASP A 30 -5.12 6.09 10.96
N CYS A 31 -4.64 5.76 9.75
CA CYS A 31 -3.47 6.36 9.13
C CYS A 31 -3.73 6.61 7.63
N VAL A 32 -3.19 7.71 7.10
CA VAL A 32 -3.32 8.07 5.68
C VAL A 32 -1.93 8.33 5.10
N LEU A 33 -1.56 7.56 4.09
CA LEU A 33 -0.42 7.80 3.21
C LEU A 33 -0.93 8.46 1.94
N VAL A 34 -0.51 9.70 1.70
CA VAL A 34 -0.87 10.41 0.46
C VAL A 34 0.25 10.22 -0.56
N ALA A 35 -0.07 9.62 -1.71
CA ALA A 35 0.85 9.32 -2.79
C ALA A 35 0.30 9.80 -4.14
N GLY A 36 1.09 10.60 -4.85
CA GLY A 36 0.67 11.29 -6.07
C GLY A 36 -0.01 12.63 -5.80
N GLY A 37 -0.57 13.26 -6.83
CA GLY A 37 -1.21 14.57 -6.73
C GLY A 37 -1.96 14.96 -8.00
N GLN A 38 -2.91 15.88 -7.85
CA GLN A 38 -3.80 16.38 -8.91
C GLN A 38 -3.16 17.41 -9.85
N ASP A 39 -1.96 17.89 -9.52
CA ASP A 39 -1.30 19.02 -10.23
C ASP A 39 -0.20 18.56 -11.19
N LEU A 40 -0.37 17.39 -11.82
CA LEU A 40 0.57 16.92 -12.84
C LEU A 40 0.10 17.38 -14.20
N VAL A 41 0.63 18.52 -14.65
CA VAL A 41 0.48 19.00 -16.02
C VAL A 41 1.01 17.91 -16.97
N LEU A 42 0.19 17.46 -17.93
CA LEU A 42 0.48 16.53 -19.04
C LEU A 42 0.10 15.06 -18.80
N GLY A 43 -1.15 14.69 -19.13
CA GLY A 43 -1.58 13.47 -19.86
C GLY A 43 -1.16 12.07 -19.36
N LEU A 44 -0.32 12.01 -18.33
CA LEU A 44 0.33 10.83 -17.76
C LEU A 44 0.05 10.73 -16.26
N GLU A 45 -0.88 11.54 -15.77
CA GLU A 45 -1.29 11.68 -14.36
C GLU A 45 -1.62 10.33 -13.73
N ALA A 46 -2.37 9.47 -14.44
CA ALA A 46 -2.72 8.14 -13.95
C ALA A 46 -1.48 7.24 -13.77
N VAL A 47 -0.51 7.32 -14.68
CA VAL A 47 0.74 6.54 -14.59
C VAL A 47 1.62 7.08 -13.47
N ALA A 48 1.78 8.40 -13.39
CA ALA A 48 2.55 9.06 -12.34
C ALA A 48 1.97 8.80 -10.95
N SER A 49 0.64 8.87 -10.80
CA SER A 49 -0.06 8.50 -9.57
C SER A 49 0.20 7.03 -9.22
N ARG A 50 0.09 6.10 -10.18
CA ARG A 50 0.36 4.68 -9.93
C ARG A 50 1.81 4.41 -9.53
N LEU A 51 2.78 5.06 -10.15
CA LEU A 51 4.19 4.95 -9.77
C LEU A 51 4.43 5.47 -8.35
N ALA A 52 3.82 6.61 -7.98
CA ALA A 52 3.91 7.13 -6.62
C ALA A 52 3.31 6.15 -5.59
N HIS A 53 2.16 5.54 -5.90
CA HIS A 53 1.57 4.52 -5.04
C HIS A 53 2.48 3.29 -4.89
N LEU A 54 3.07 2.80 -5.99
CA LEU A 54 4.00 1.66 -5.96
C LEU A 54 5.25 1.99 -5.14
N ALA A 55 5.84 3.16 -5.32
CA ALA A 55 7.01 3.59 -4.55
C ALA A 55 6.73 3.64 -3.03
N VAL A 56 5.54 4.08 -2.63
CA VAL A 56 5.13 4.06 -1.21
C VAL A 56 4.95 2.64 -0.68
N ILE A 57 4.40 1.73 -1.50
CA ILE A 57 4.29 0.31 -1.14
C ILE A 57 5.68 -0.31 -0.97
N ASP A 58 6.60 -0.05 -1.89
CA ASP A 58 7.98 -0.56 -1.81
C ASP A 58 8.68 -0.06 -0.56
N ALA A 59 8.56 1.23 -0.25
CA ALA A 59 9.11 1.81 0.97
C ALA A 59 8.50 1.21 2.24
N LEU A 60 7.19 0.94 2.25
CA LEU A 60 6.52 0.30 3.37
C LEU A 60 7.02 -1.13 3.58
N VAL A 61 7.11 -1.92 2.50
CA VAL A 61 7.64 -3.29 2.56
C VAL A 61 9.07 -3.27 3.08
N GLN A 62 9.93 -2.43 2.50
CA GLN A 62 11.32 -2.30 2.95
C GLN A 62 11.40 -1.93 4.43
N THR A 63 10.59 -0.98 4.89
CA THR A 63 10.53 -0.58 6.31
C THR A 63 10.11 -1.75 7.21
N LEU A 64 9.13 -2.56 6.78
CA LEU A 64 8.70 -3.74 7.54
C LEU A 64 9.78 -4.82 7.59
N LEU A 65 10.53 -5.03 6.50
CA LEU A 65 11.67 -5.93 6.47
C LEU A 65 12.77 -5.48 7.42
N ASP A 66 13.06 -4.18 7.45
CA ASP A 66 14.11 -3.62 8.30
C ASP A 66 13.73 -3.64 9.79
N LEU A 67 12.44 -3.53 10.11
CA LEU A 67 11.94 -3.55 11.50
C LEU A 67 11.64 -4.95 12.05
N GLY A 68 11.21 -5.89 11.20
CA GLY A 68 10.61 -7.14 11.65
C GLY A 68 11.56 -8.33 11.81
N GLY A 69 12.86 -8.14 11.61
CA GLY A 69 13.85 -9.22 11.71
C GLY A 69 13.59 -10.34 10.70
N ASP A 70 13.72 -11.60 11.14
CA ASP A 70 13.72 -12.75 10.23
C ASP A 70 12.32 -13.17 9.75
N ALA A 71 11.26 -12.85 10.49
CA ALA A 71 9.90 -13.35 10.17
C ALA A 71 9.33 -12.80 8.86
N PRO A 72 9.40 -11.48 8.56
CA PRO A 72 9.02 -10.95 7.26
C PRO A 72 9.88 -11.48 6.11
N ARG A 73 11.17 -11.70 6.37
CA ARG A 73 12.11 -12.26 5.39
C ARG A 73 11.69 -13.66 4.97
N HIS A 74 11.41 -14.51 5.97
CA HIS A 74 10.97 -15.88 5.74
C HIS A 74 9.66 -15.96 4.95
N ALA A 75 8.71 -15.07 5.22
CA ALA A 75 7.45 -15.01 4.46
C ALA A 75 7.66 -14.67 2.98
N LEU A 76 8.63 -13.81 2.67
CA LEU A 76 9.02 -13.51 1.28
C LEU A 76 9.72 -14.69 0.62
N ASP A 77 10.63 -15.36 1.33
CA ASP A 77 11.37 -16.51 0.79
C ASP A 77 10.41 -17.64 0.39
N VAL A 78 9.46 -17.99 1.26
CA VAL A 78 8.40 -18.99 0.96
C VAL A 78 7.56 -18.57 -0.25
N SER A 79 7.21 -17.29 -0.35
CA SER A 79 6.43 -16.78 -1.49
C SER A 79 7.21 -16.89 -2.81
N ALA A 80 8.52 -16.63 -2.77
CA ALA A 80 9.43 -16.72 -3.91
C ALA A 80 9.65 -18.17 -4.36
N GLU A 81 9.79 -19.11 -3.43
CA GLU A 81 9.90 -20.55 -3.73
C GLU A 81 8.68 -21.05 -4.52
N VAL A 82 7.47 -20.73 -4.06
CA VAL A 82 6.22 -21.16 -4.73
C VAL A 82 6.10 -20.61 -6.16
N THR A 83 6.54 -19.36 -6.39
CA THR A 83 6.51 -18.77 -7.74
C THR A 83 7.60 -19.32 -8.65
N ALA A 84 8.77 -19.65 -8.10
CA ALA A 84 9.85 -20.28 -8.85
C ALA A 84 9.47 -21.69 -9.32
N GLU A 85 8.76 -22.48 -8.50
CA GLU A 85 8.27 -23.82 -8.86
C GLU A 85 7.23 -23.80 -10.01
N HIS A 86 6.50 -22.71 -10.20
CA HIS A 86 5.49 -22.56 -11.25
C HIS A 86 5.99 -21.86 -12.51
N SER A 87 7.27 -21.48 -12.56
CA SER A 87 7.88 -20.75 -13.67
C SER A 87 8.61 -21.65 -14.69
N TYR A 88 8.36 -22.96 -14.67
CA TYR A 88 8.99 -23.96 -15.57
C TYR A 88 7.99 -24.56 -16.57
#